data_AF-A0A0B2VW93-F1
#
_entry.id   AF-A0A0B2VW93-F1
#
_cell.length_a   1.000
_cell.length_b   1.000
_cell.length_c   1.000
_cell.angle_alpha   90.00
_cell.angle_beta   90.00
_cell.angle_gamma   90.00
#
_symmetry.space_group_name_H-M   'P 1'
#
loop_
_entity.id
_entity.type
_entity.pdbx_description
1 polymer ?
#
loop_
_entity_poly.entity_id
_entity_poly.type
_entity_poly.pdbx_seq_one_letter_code
_entity_poly.pdbx_strand_id
1 'polypeptide(L)'
;MGTATKRNIPSPTYFKPAPSEIQYGKMRFLITDRPSDMTINNFIEELSKHNARAVVRVCEPTYETTPLISNGIDVLDWEFLDGSPPPPEVIDKWLSLTKESFKQHPDQCIAVHCVAGLGRAPVLVAIALMEAGMKYEDAVDLIRR
;
A
#
# COMPACT_ATOMS: atom_id res chain seq x y z
N MET A 1 46.78 3.05 -31.31
CA MET A 1 46.15 3.53 -30.07
C MET A 1 44.71 3.88 -30.38
N GLY A 2 43.78 2.95 -30.16
CA GLY A 2 42.34 3.19 -30.36
C GLY A 2 41.69 3.40 -29.00
N THR A 3 41.18 4.60 -28.73
CA THR A 3 40.47 4.92 -27.49
C THR A 3 39.02 4.45 -27.60
N ALA A 4 38.65 3.43 -26.83
CA ALA A 4 37.28 2.97 -26.71
C ALA A 4 36.44 4.00 -25.94
N THR A 5 35.53 4.66 -26.63
CA THR A 5 34.49 5.51 -26.03
C THR A 5 33.53 4.64 -25.22
N LYS A 6 33.54 4.80 -23.90
CA LYS A 6 32.55 4.18 -23.00
C LYS A 6 31.16 4.72 -23.37
N ARG A 7 30.28 3.84 -23.84
CA ARG A 7 28.86 4.15 -24.04
C ARG A 7 28.24 4.45 -22.68
N ASN A 8 27.74 5.67 -22.50
CA ASN A 8 27.01 6.10 -21.32
C ASN A 8 25.60 5.49 -21.40
N ILE A 9 25.39 4.37 -20.72
CA ILE A 9 24.08 3.72 -20.64
C ILE A 9 23.26 4.53 -19.64
N PRO A 10 22.14 5.17 -20.02
CA PRO A 10 21.29 5.85 -19.06
C PRO A 10 20.78 4.82 -18.05
N SER A 11 21.02 5.07 -16.77
CA SER A 11 20.41 4.31 -15.67
C SER A 11 18.90 4.28 -15.87
N PRO A 12 18.22 3.13 -15.72
CA PRO A 12 16.77 3.08 -15.85
C PRO A 12 16.18 4.02 -14.81
N THR A 13 15.60 5.12 -15.27
CA THR A 13 14.80 6.02 -14.44
C THR A 13 13.65 5.20 -13.90
N TYR A 14 13.75 4.78 -12.64
CA TYR A 14 12.67 4.15 -11.90
C TYR A 14 11.50 5.15 -11.87
N PHE A 15 10.50 4.93 -12.72
CA PHE A 15 9.24 5.65 -12.65
C PHE A 15 8.57 5.22 -11.36
N LYS A 16 8.53 6.12 -10.37
CA LYS A 16 7.81 5.90 -9.13
C LYS A 16 6.31 6.00 -9.45
N PRO A 17 5.52 4.91 -9.40
CA PRO A 17 4.08 5.01 -9.56
C PRO A 17 3.52 5.97 -8.50
N ALA A 18 2.56 6.82 -8.90
CA ALA A 18 1.88 7.68 -7.95
C ALA A 18 1.08 6.81 -6.96
N PRO A 19 0.92 7.26 -5.70
CA PRO A 19 -0.01 6.62 -4.78
C PRO A 19 -1.40 6.51 -5.41
N SER A 20 -2.02 5.33 -5.31
CA SER A 20 -3.36 5.09 -5.84
C SER A 20 -4.36 5.11 -4.68
N GLU A 21 -5.18 6.15 -4.62
CA GLU A 21 -6.30 6.23 -3.69
C GLU A 21 -7.52 5.53 -4.30
N ILE A 22 -8.09 4.57 -3.56
CA ILE A 22 -9.27 3.81 -3.95
C ILE A 22 -10.39 4.12 -2.97
N GLN A 23 -11.50 4.66 -3.48
CA GLN A 23 -12.67 5.01 -2.69
C GLN A 23 -13.89 4.21 -3.13
N TYR A 24 -14.58 3.60 -2.16
CA TYR A 24 -15.87 2.94 -2.37
C TYR A 24 -16.78 3.12 -1.15
N GLY A 25 -17.87 3.86 -1.33
CA GLY A 25 -18.74 4.25 -0.22
C GLY A 25 -17.95 5.05 0.84
N LYS A 26 -17.90 4.54 2.07
CA LYS A 26 -17.13 5.13 3.19
C LYS A 26 -15.70 4.60 3.27
N MET A 27 -15.35 3.58 2.50
CA MET A 27 -14.02 2.98 2.54
C MET A 27 -13.07 3.79 1.68
N ARG A 28 -11.90 4.11 2.24
CA ARG A 28 -10.81 4.77 1.54
C ARG A 28 -9.50 4.05 1.82
N PHE A 29 -8.87 3.62 0.74
CA PHE A 29 -7.60 2.89 0.76
C PHE A 29 -6.55 3.66 0.00
N LEU A 30 -5.32 3.63 0.50
CA LEU A 30 -4.18 4.23 -0.19
C LEU A 30 -3.16 3.15 -0.49
N ILE A 31 -2.98 2.83 -1.77
CA ILE A 31 -1.94 1.89 -2.21
C ILE A 31 -0.68 2.71 -2.49
N THR A 32 0.42 2.34 -1.84
CA THR A 32 1.68 3.09 -1.93
C THR A 32 2.86 2.18 -2.26
N ASP A 33 3.95 2.80 -2.71
CA ASP A 33 5.26 2.17 -2.77
C ASP A 33 5.88 2.02 -1.39
N ARG A 34 6.78 1.04 -1.26
CA ARG A 34 7.58 0.87 -0.05
C ARG A 34 8.47 2.10 0.18
N PRO A 35 8.43 2.73 1.36
CA PRO A 35 9.41 3.76 1.71
C PRO A 35 10.77 3.13 2.05
N SER A 36 11.80 3.97 2.11
CA SER A 36 13.05 3.68 2.82
C SER A 36 13.19 4.60 4.03
N ASP A 37 14.13 4.31 4.93
CA ASP A 37 14.42 5.18 6.09
C ASP A 37 14.79 6.62 5.65
N MET A 38 15.39 6.79 4.46
CA MET A 38 15.69 8.12 3.90
C MET A 38 14.44 8.88 3.44
N THR A 39 13.39 8.17 3.01
CA THR A 39 12.16 8.78 2.47
C THR A 39 11.00 8.71 3.45
N ILE A 40 11.21 8.23 4.68
CA ILE A 40 10.14 7.96 5.64
C ILE A 40 9.35 9.23 6.01
N ASN A 41 10.03 10.37 6.10
CA ASN A 41 9.38 11.66 6.41
C ASN A 41 8.41 12.07 5.29
N ASN A 42 8.84 11.96 4.03
CA ASN A 42 7.98 12.23 2.88
C ASN A 42 6.79 11.25 2.83
N PHE A 43 7.02 9.99 3.25
CA PHE A 43 5.97 8.99 3.34
C PHE A 43 4.95 9.33 4.43
N ILE A 44 5.40 9.76 5.61
CA ILE A 44 4.53 10.24 6.70
C ILE A 44 3.70 11.45 6.24
N GLU A 45 4.32 12.43 5.56
CA GLU A 45 3.61 13.57 5.02
C GLU A 45 2.53 13.14 4.03
N GLU A 46 2.83 12.19 3.15
CA GLU A 46 1.85 11.67 2.19
C GLU A 46 0.69 10.96 2.90
N LEU A 47 0.99 10.08 3.86
CA LEU A 47 -0.03 9.42 4.68
C LEU A 47 -0.91 10.43 5.42
N SER A 48 -0.32 11.49 5.96
CA SER A 48 -1.03 12.56 6.65
C SER A 48 -1.97 13.34 5.71
N LYS A 49 -1.54 13.64 4.47
CA LYS A 49 -2.42 14.29 3.46
C LYS A 49 -3.67 13.48 3.16
N HIS A 50 -3.56 12.16 3.14
CA HIS A 50 -4.68 11.23 2.90
C HIS A 50 -5.45 10.87 4.18
N ASN A 51 -5.09 11.46 5.32
CA ASN A 51 -5.64 11.15 6.63
C ASN A 51 -5.57 9.64 6.95
N ALA A 52 -4.43 9.02 6.60
CA ALA A 52 -4.19 7.62 6.83
C ALA A 52 -3.93 7.36 8.32
N ARG A 53 -4.78 6.52 8.92
CA ARG A 53 -4.65 6.10 10.32
C ARG A 53 -3.64 4.98 10.50
N ALA A 54 -3.60 4.06 9.53
CA ALA A 54 -2.84 2.84 9.63
C ALA A 54 -2.16 2.52 8.29
N VAL A 55 -1.02 1.85 8.38
CA VAL A 55 -0.26 1.30 7.25
C VAL A 55 -0.14 -0.21 7.45
N VAL A 56 -0.66 -0.97 6.50
CA VAL A 56 -0.47 -2.43 6.44
C VAL A 56 0.69 -2.75 5.51
N ARG A 57 1.72 -3.41 6.06
CA ARG A 57 2.87 -3.90 5.32
C ARG A 57 2.64 -5.37 4.97
N VAL A 58 2.54 -5.68 3.68
CA VAL A 58 2.30 -7.06 3.20
C VAL A 58 3.55 -7.74 2.64
N CYS A 59 4.69 -7.05 2.72
CA CYS A 59 6.01 -7.57 2.38
C CYS A 59 6.95 -7.49 3.57
N GLU A 60 8.14 -8.03 3.37
CA GLU A 60 9.24 -8.02 4.32
C GLU A 60 9.50 -6.61 4.86
N PRO A 61 9.67 -6.43 6.18
CA PRO A 61 9.93 -5.14 6.77
C PRO A 61 11.37 -4.70 6.44
N THR A 62 11.51 -3.52 5.80
CA THR A 62 12.81 -2.99 5.37
C THR A 62 13.11 -1.59 5.89
N TYR A 63 12.26 -1.05 6.76
CA TYR A 63 12.39 0.30 7.29
C TYR A 63 11.81 0.38 8.71
N GLU A 64 12.30 1.33 9.49
CA GLU A 64 11.91 1.52 10.88
C GLU A 64 10.51 2.14 11.01
N THR A 65 9.70 1.61 11.92
CA THR A 65 8.30 2.05 12.11
C THR A 65 8.14 3.10 13.17
N THR A 66 9.16 3.34 14.01
CA THR A 66 9.13 4.35 15.08
C THR A 66 8.66 5.72 14.59
N PRO A 67 9.14 6.25 13.44
CA PRO A 67 8.68 7.55 12.94
C PRO A 67 7.18 7.57 12.59
N LEU A 68 6.63 6.47 12.06
CA LEU A 68 5.20 6.38 11.75
C LEU A 68 4.36 6.37 13.02
N ILE A 69 4.74 5.52 13.98
CA ILE A 69 4.04 5.37 15.26
C ILE A 69 4.08 6.68 16.05
N SER A 70 5.21 7.38 16.07
CA SER A 70 5.33 8.71 16.70
C SER A 70 4.45 9.79 16.07
N ASN A 71 4.03 9.61 14.80
CA ASN A 71 3.09 10.49 14.12
C ASN A 71 1.63 10.00 14.20
N GLY A 72 1.34 9.01 15.06
CA GLY A 72 -0.01 8.49 15.28
C GLY A 72 -0.50 7.57 14.15
N ILE A 73 0.42 7.01 13.36
CA ILE A 73 0.11 6.06 12.29
C ILE A 73 0.41 4.65 12.80
N ASP A 74 -0.64 3.83 12.90
CA ASP A 74 -0.53 2.43 13.29
C ASP A 74 0.18 1.64 12.18
N VAL A 75 1.13 0.76 12.53
CA VAL A 75 1.82 -0.10 11.55
C VAL A 75 1.49 -1.55 11.82
N LEU A 76 1.01 -2.26 10.80
CA LEU A 76 0.55 -3.64 10.87
C LEU A 76 1.34 -4.51 9.90
N ASP A 77 2.04 -5.51 10.43
CA ASP A 77 2.90 -6.41 9.66
C ASP A 77 2.20 -7.73 9.35
N TRP A 78 1.67 -7.85 8.13
CA TRP A 78 0.97 -9.04 7.65
C TRP A 78 1.62 -9.56 6.37
N GLU A 79 2.89 -9.91 6.49
CA GLU A 79 3.68 -10.48 5.41
C GLU A 79 3.08 -11.79 4.89
N PHE A 80 3.05 -11.95 3.57
CA PHE A 80 2.77 -13.23 2.92
C PHE A 80 3.56 -13.38 1.61
N LEU A 81 3.73 -14.63 1.18
CA LEU A 81 4.57 -15.00 0.04
C LEU A 81 4.11 -14.33 -1.27
N ASP A 82 5.08 -13.84 -2.03
CA ASP A 82 4.83 -13.27 -3.35
C ASP A 82 4.27 -14.31 -4.33
N GLY A 83 3.35 -13.88 -5.19
CA GLY A 83 2.65 -14.77 -6.14
C GLY A 83 1.69 -15.79 -5.51
N SER A 84 1.51 -15.78 -4.18
CA SER A 84 0.55 -16.63 -3.46
C SER A 84 -0.67 -15.82 -3.01
N PRO A 85 -1.86 -16.45 -2.87
CA PRO A 85 -3.01 -15.77 -2.29
C PRO A 85 -2.74 -15.38 -0.82
N PRO A 86 -3.35 -14.30 -0.29
CA PRO A 86 -3.26 -13.97 1.12
C PRO A 86 -3.77 -15.13 1.98
N PRO A 87 -3.06 -15.50 3.07
CA PRO A 87 -3.53 -16.53 3.99
C PRO A 87 -4.90 -16.17 4.59
N PRO A 88 -5.77 -17.14 4.91
CA PRO A 88 -7.08 -16.87 5.50
C PRO A 88 -7.02 -15.97 6.74
N GLU A 89 -6.02 -16.17 7.61
CA GLU A 89 -5.82 -15.34 8.80
C GLU A 89 -5.54 -13.87 8.47
N VAL A 90 -4.80 -13.59 7.39
CA VAL A 90 -4.52 -12.22 6.93
C VAL A 90 -5.79 -11.59 6.35
N ILE A 91 -6.59 -12.38 5.64
CA ILE A 91 -7.89 -11.93 5.12
C ILE A 91 -8.81 -11.55 6.27
N ASP A 92 -8.96 -12.39 7.28
CA ASP A 92 -9.83 -12.14 8.44
C ASP A 92 -9.39 -10.91 9.22
N LYS A 93 -8.07 -10.77 9.46
CA LYS A 93 -7.49 -9.57 10.08
C LYS A 93 -7.77 -8.31 9.28
N TRP A 94 -7.59 -8.37 7.97
CA TRP A 94 -7.84 -7.23 7.07
C TRP A 94 -9.32 -6.83 7.03
N LEU A 95 -10.23 -7.79 6.87
CA LEU A 95 -11.66 -7.51 6.87
C LEU A 95 -12.14 -6.95 8.22
N SER A 96 -11.61 -7.47 9.32
CA SER A 96 -11.90 -6.95 10.67
C SER A 96 -11.40 -5.51 10.83
N LEU A 97 -10.14 -5.24 10.45
CA LEU A 97 -9.55 -3.89 10.50
C LEU A 97 -10.37 -2.89 9.67
N THR A 98 -10.69 -3.23 8.41
CA THR A 98 -11.42 -2.32 7.52
C THR A 98 -12.81 -2.02 8.07
N LYS A 99 -13.55 -3.04 8.48
CA LYS A 99 -14.89 -2.90 9.04
C LYS A 99 -14.91 -2.07 10.31
N GLU A 100 -13.99 -2.31 11.24
CA GLU A 100 -13.91 -1.55 12.48
C GLU A 100 -13.43 -0.11 12.23
N SER A 101 -12.42 0.06 11.38
CA SER A 101 -11.85 1.38 11.07
C SER A 101 -12.87 2.29 10.41
N PHE A 102 -13.54 1.86 9.34
CA PHE A 102 -14.51 2.72 8.66
C PHE A 102 -15.84 2.88 9.41
N LYS A 103 -16.10 2.05 10.44
CA LYS A 103 -17.21 2.25 11.37
C LYS A 103 -16.90 3.33 12.40
N GLN A 104 -15.70 3.35 12.96
CA GLN A 104 -15.28 4.31 13.99
C GLN A 104 -14.78 5.63 13.40
N HIS A 105 -14.10 5.56 12.26
CA HIS A 105 -13.43 6.66 11.58
C HIS A 105 -13.77 6.65 10.08
N PRO A 106 -15.01 7.04 9.70
CA PRO A 106 -15.44 7.03 8.30
C PRO A 106 -14.62 7.99 7.42
N ASP A 107 -14.01 9.01 8.02
CA ASP A 107 -13.22 10.03 7.33
C ASP A 107 -11.70 9.77 7.44
N GLN A 108 -11.28 8.54 7.73
CA GLN A 108 -9.87 8.12 7.69
C GLN A 108 -9.59 7.15 6.54
N CYS A 109 -8.31 7.01 6.20
CA CYS A 109 -7.82 6.11 5.18
C CYS A 109 -7.01 4.97 5.82
N ILE A 110 -6.99 3.81 5.17
CA ILE A 110 -6.06 2.72 5.49
C ILE A 110 -5.08 2.57 4.33
N ALA A 111 -3.79 2.78 4.60
CA ALA A 111 -2.74 2.60 3.61
C ALA A 111 -2.27 1.14 3.58
N VAL A 112 -1.91 0.65 2.39
CA VAL A 112 -1.33 -0.67 2.19
C VAL A 112 -0.15 -0.54 1.23
N HIS A 113 0.97 -1.21 1.53
CA HIS A 113 2.09 -1.28 0.60
C HIS A 113 2.72 -2.67 0.55
N CYS A 114 3.27 -2.98 -0.62
CA CYS A 114 4.17 -4.10 -0.86
C CYS A 114 5.56 -3.54 -1.17
N VAL A 115 6.14 -3.83 -2.35
CA VAL A 115 7.43 -3.28 -2.80
C VAL A 115 7.22 -2.06 -3.68
N ALA A 116 6.50 -2.23 -4.79
CA ALA A 116 6.21 -1.18 -5.78
C ALA A 116 4.70 -0.85 -5.86
N GLY A 117 3.95 -1.03 -4.76
CA GLY A 117 2.49 -0.87 -4.74
C GLY A 117 1.70 -1.88 -5.59
N LEU A 118 2.38 -2.76 -6.32
CA LEU A 118 1.79 -3.71 -7.28
C LEU A 118 1.86 -5.15 -6.72
N GLY A 119 0.88 -5.98 -7.09
CA GLY A 119 0.81 -7.39 -6.70
C GLY A 119 -0.02 -7.60 -5.42
N ARG A 120 0.63 -7.70 -4.26
CA ARG A 120 0.02 -8.14 -2.99
C ARG A 120 -0.96 -7.12 -2.38
N ALA A 121 -0.57 -5.84 -2.36
CA ALA A 121 -1.37 -4.78 -1.74
C ALA A 121 -2.75 -4.57 -2.42
N PRO A 122 -2.82 -4.48 -3.76
CA PRO A 122 -4.11 -4.38 -4.46
C PRO A 122 -5.06 -5.56 -4.20
N VAL A 123 -4.54 -6.76 -3.96
CA VAL A 123 -5.37 -7.95 -3.69
C VAL A 123 -6.16 -7.79 -2.39
N LEU A 124 -5.55 -7.27 -1.32
CA LEU A 124 -6.29 -7.00 -0.08
C LEU A 124 -7.38 -5.95 -0.29
N VAL A 125 -7.07 -4.87 -1.01
CA VAL A 125 -8.06 -3.83 -1.34
C VAL A 125 -9.23 -4.43 -2.13
N ALA A 126 -8.97 -5.26 -3.14
CA ALA A 126 -10.00 -5.96 -3.90
C ALA A 126 -10.90 -6.83 -3.00
N ILE A 127 -10.31 -7.57 -2.06
CA ILE A 127 -11.06 -8.40 -1.10
C ILE A 127 -12.02 -7.55 -0.26
N ALA A 128 -11.58 -6.39 0.25
CA ALA A 128 -12.46 -5.50 1.02
C ALA A 128 -13.60 -4.92 0.16
N LEU A 129 -13.32 -4.58 -1.10
CA LEU A 129 -14.35 -4.11 -2.03
C LEU A 129 -15.41 -5.18 -2.30
N MET A 130 -14.96 -6.43 -2.53
CA MET A 130 -15.85 -7.56 -2.76
C MET A 130 -16.69 -7.89 -1.53
N GLU A 131 -16.09 -7.85 -0.33
CA GLU A 131 -16.82 -8.03 0.95
C GLU A 131 -17.89 -6.94 1.14
N ALA A 132 -17.66 -5.73 0.65
CA ALA A 132 -18.65 -4.65 0.63
C ALA A 132 -19.70 -4.76 -0.49
N GLY A 133 -19.73 -5.88 -1.23
CA GLY A 133 -20.72 -6.19 -2.26
C GLY A 133 -20.35 -5.76 -3.68
N MET A 134 -19.12 -5.33 -3.92
CA MET A 134 -18.64 -5.06 -5.28
C MET A 134 -18.38 -6.38 -6.03
N LYS A 135 -18.69 -6.45 -7.32
CA LYS A 135 -18.29 -7.62 -8.13
C LYS A 135 -16.78 -7.62 -8.36
N TYR A 136 -16.19 -8.79 -8.56
CA TYR A 136 -14.74 -8.89 -8.73
C TYR A 136 -14.25 -8.16 -9.98
N GLU A 137 -15.04 -8.14 -11.06
CA GLU A 137 -14.71 -7.41 -12.29
C GLU A 137 -14.61 -5.90 -12.02
N ASP A 138 -15.61 -5.34 -11.34
CA ASP A 138 -15.67 -3.92 -10.98
C ASP A 138 -14.53 -3.54 -10.02
N ALA A 139 -14.19 -4.42 -9.07
CA ALA A 139 -13.10 -4.19 -8.13
C ALA A 139 -11.74 -4.14 -8.84
N VAL A 140 -11.51 -5.07 -9.77
CA VAL A 140 -10.29 -5.10 -10.58
C VAL A 140 -10.20 -3.86 -11.49
N ASP A 141 -11.30 -3.49 -12.12
CA ASP A 141 -11.35 -2.31 -12.98
C ASP A 141 -11.15 -1.01 -12.20
N LEU A 142 -11.69 -0.90 -10.98
CA LEU A 142 -11.47 0.26 -10.13
C LEU A 142 -10.01 0.41 -9.72
N ILE A 143 -9.35 -0.70 -9.37
CA ILE A 143 -7.95 -0.74 -8.94
C ILE A 143 -6.98 -0.46 -10.11
N ARG A 144 -7.37 -0.78 -11.34
CA ARG A 144 -6.54 -0.60 -12.54
C ARG A 144 -6.60 0.80 -13.15
N ARG A 145 -7.51 1.67 -12.69
CA ARG A 145 -7.65 3.05 -13.18
C ARG A 145 -6.53 3.95 -12.65
#